data_AF-F6RMY0-F1
#
_entry.id   AF-F6RMY0-F1
#
_cell.length_a   1.000
_cell.length_b   1.000
_cell.length_c   1.000
_cell.angle_alpha   90.00
_cell.angle_beta   90.00
_cell.angle_gamma   90.00
#
_symmetry.space_group_name_H-M   'P 1'
#
loop_
_entity.id
_entity.type
_entity.pdbx_description
1 polymer ?
#
loop_
_entity_poly.entity_id
_entity_poly.type
_entity_poly.pdbx_seq_one_letter_code
_entity_poly.pdbx_strand_id
1 'polypeptide(L)'
;MDFLLRFPVKMDSSSPVDFLSNYSWGGIKVLSEFEDFRNLDRDIEGSAKRWKKFAESECPEKEKFPQEWKNKTTLQKLCMMRALRPDRMTYAVQNFVEEKLGTQYVENRSVEFSKSYEESGPETPIFFVLSPGVNPLKDVEAIGTKLGFTIDNKNFHNVSLGQGQEIVAEQALDLAAKEGHWVVLQNVHLVAKWLSTLEKKIEKYSIGSHDSYRVYISAEPAATRESHIIPQGILESSIKITNEPPTGMQANLHKALDNFNQETLEMCSRETEFKSLLQSLCYFHAVLSERKKFGPQGWNRPYPFNVGDLTISVNVLFNYLEANSKVPWNDLRYLFCEIMYGGHITDDWDRKLCRTYLEVYMHPDQLEGELLLAPGYPVPPNMDYKGYHEYIDEVLPPESPYLYGLHPNAEIGVLTTTSENLFRTLLEMQPKDAAGAGAGGITREEKVKALLDEILEKLPEEFNIIELLSKVEDRTPYIVVAFQECERMNILTKELRQSLKQLDLGLKGELTITPDMEELESAMFFDSVPESWTKRAYPSMYGLTAWFADLLIRIKELEAWTTDFQLPNVVWLGGLFNPQSFLTAIMQSMARKNEWPLDKMCLQCDATKKNKEDFNSPPREGSYIHGL
;
A
#
# COMPACT_ATOMS: atom_id res chain seq x y z
N MET A 1 -12.17 10.90 -19.89
CA MET A 1 -11.49 9.62 -19.63
C MET A 1 -10.00 9.83 -19.41
N ASP A 2 -9.26 10.43 -20.34
CA ASP A 2 -7.81 10.65 -20.16
C ASP A 2 -7.47 11.45 -18.89
N PHE A 3 -8.23 12.51 -18.58
CA PHE A 3 -8.10 13.24 -17.30
C PHE A 3 -8.27 12.33 -16.07
N LEU A 4 -9.27 11.45 -16.07
CA LEU A 4 -9.56 10.60 -14.91
C LEU A 4 -8.48 9.54 -14.70
N LEU A 5 -7.98 8.95 -15.79
CA LEU A 5 -6.98 7.88 -15.76
C LEU A 5 -5.56 8.41 -15.50
N ARG A 6 -5.17 9.53 -16.13
CA ARG A 6 -3.80 10.07 -16.04
C ARG A 6 -3.63 11.19 -15.03
N PHE A 7 -4.74 11.83 -14.63
CA PHE A 7 -4.76 12.99 -13.73
C PHE A 7 -3.68 14.04 -14.07
N PRO A 8 -3.77 14.71 -15.24
CA PRO A 8 -2.81 15.74 -15.62
C PRO A 8 -2.90 16.95 -14.67
N VAL A 9 -1.75 17.50 -14.28
CA VAL A 9 -1.62 18.58 -13.29
C VAL A 9 -0.71 19.70 -13.81
N LYS A 10 -1.10 20.96 -13.55
CA LYS A 10 -0.21 22.13 -13.69
C LYS A 10 0.60 22.36 -12.41
N MET A 11 1.92 22.18 -12.48
CA MET A 11 2.82 22.24 -11.32
C MET A 11 3.13 23.65 -10.81
N ASP A 12 2.97 24.68 -11.64
CA ASP A 12 3.29 26.08 -11.34
C ASP A 12 2.15 26.84 -10.63
N SER A 13 1.06 26.15 -10.31
CA SER A 13 -0.17 26.75 -9.78
C SER A 13 -0.24 26.61 -8.26
N SER A 14 -0.14 27.73 -7.54
CA SER A 14 -0.41 27.76 -6.10
C SER A 14 -1.91 27.76 -5.83
N SER A 15 -2.34 26.93 -4.87
CA SER A 15 -3.73 26.89 -4.42
C SER A 15 -4.09 28.20 -3.71
N PRO A 16 -5.16 28.91 -4.13
CA PRO A 16 -5.66 30.08 -3.42
C PRO A 16 -6.49 29.71 -2.18
N VAL A 17 -6.71 28.42 -1.92
CA VAL A 17 -7.51 27.89 -0.82
C VAL A 17 -6.69 26.95 0.06
N ASP A 18 -6.99 26.93 1.37
CA ASP A 18 -6.23 26.20 2.38
C ASP A 18 -6.55 24.69 2.45
N PHE A 19 -7.67 24.26 1.88
CA PHE A 19 -8.15 22.87 1.91
C PHE A 19 -7.74 22.03 0.69
N LEU A 20 -7.05 22.63 -0.30
CA LEU A 20 -6.50 21.90 -1.44
C LEU A 20 -4.99 22.10 -1.52
N SER A 21 -4.28 21.02 -1.82
CA SER A 21 -2.86 21.08 -2.14
C SER A 21 -2.62 21.79 -3.48
N ASN A 22 -1.41 22.33 -3.69
CA ASN A 22 -1.02 22.88 -4.99
C ASN A 22 -1.17 21.84 -6.11
N TYR A 23 -0.88 20.57 -5.82
CA TYR A 23 -1.03 19.46 -6.77
C TYR A 23 -2.50 19.24 -7.17
N SER A 24 -3.39 19.11 -6.19
CA SER A 24 -4.84 19.01 -6.41
C SER A 24 -5.38 20.22 -7.19
N TRP A 25 -4.92 21.42 -6.84
CA TRP A 25 -5.32 22.65 -7.52
C TRP A 25 -4.83 22.70 -8.97
N GLY A 26 -3.61 22.26 -9.24
CA GLY A 26 -3.11 22.11 -10.61
C GLY A 26 -3.98 21.18 -11.45
N GLY A 27 -4.52 20.10 -10.86
CA GLY A 27 -5.52 19.23 -11.49
C GLY A 27 -6.85 19.95 -11.77
N ILE A 28 -7.35 20.76 -10.82
CA ILE A 28 -8.53 21.63 -11.04
C ILE A 28 -8.31 22.62 -12.18
N LYS A 29 -7.11 23.21 -12.28
CA LYS A 29 -6.76 24.14 -13.36
C LYS A 29 -6.81 23.47 -14.72
N VAL A 30 -6.24 22.27 -14.87
CA VAL A 30 -6.34 21.49 -16.12
C VAL A 30 -7.79 21.13 -16.40
N LEU A 31 -8.54 20.66 -15.39
CA LEU A 31 -9.94 20.30 -15.57
C LEU A 31 -10.77 21.50 -16.07
N SER A 32 -10.49 22.71 -15.57
CA SER A 32 -11.19 23.95 -15.94
C SER A 32 -10.96 24.40 -17.39
N GLU A 33 -10.00 23.81 -18.11
CA GLU A 33 -9.77 24.08 -19.54
C GLU A 33 -10.78 23.36 -20.45
N PHE A 34 -11.39 22.29 -19.94
CA PHE A 34 -12.45 21.59 -20.66
C PHE A 34 -13.74 22.40 -20.63
N GLU A 35 -14.45 22.48 -21.76
CA GLU A 35 -15.67 23.30 -21.89
C GLU A 35 -16.73 22.96 -20.82
N ASP A 36 -16.89 21.66 -20.53
CA ASP A 36 -17.82 21.16 -19.53
C ASP A 36 -17.48 21.57 -18.08
N PHE A 37 -16.26 22.01 -17.80
CA PHE A 37 -15.80 22.36 -16.45
C PHE A 37 -15.33 23.80 -16.34
N ARG A 38 -15.64 24.63 -17.35
CA ARG A 38 -15.26 26.03 -17.39
C ARG A 38 -15.73 26.76 -16.12
N ASN A 39 -14.83 27.56 -15.55
CA ASN A 39 -15.01 28.32 -14.30
C ASN A 39 -15.09 27.49 -13.01
N LEU A 40 -14.76 26.18 -13.03
CA LEU A 40 -14.68 25.38 -11.80
C LEU A 40 -13.69 25.98 -10.80
N ASP A 41 -12.49 26.34 -11.26
CA ASP A 41 -11.47 27.01 -10.45
C ASP A 41 -12.00 28.31 -9.80
N ARG A 42 -12.65 29.17 -10.59
CA ARG A 42 -13.23 30.44 -10.11
C ARG A 42 -14.35 30.22 -9.10
N ASP A 43 -15.17 29.18 -9.26
CA ASP A 43 -16.24 28.88 -8.31
C ASP A 43 -15.70 28.30 -7.00
N ILE A 44 -14.65 27.47 -7.06
CA ILE A 44 -13.97 26.97 -5.85
C ILE A 44 -13.41 28.14 -5.04
N GLU A 45 -12.78 29.10 -5.70
CA GLU A 45 -12.26 30.31 -5.06
C GLU A 45 -13.40 31.19 -4.52
N GLY A 46 -14.39 31.51 -5.36
CA GLY A 46 -15.50 32.41 -5.01
C GLY A 46 -16.44 31.84 -3.93
N SER A 47 -16.53 30.52 -3.81
CA SER A 47 -17.39 29.81 -2.85
C SER A 47 -16.61 28.87 -1.91
N ALA A 48 -15.39 29.27 -1.54
CA ALA A 48 -14.45 28.47 -0.75
C ALA A 48 -15.07 27.78 0.46
N LYS A 49 -15.95 28.43 1.24
CA LYS A 49 -16.58 27.82 2.42
C LYS A 49 -17.41 26.58 2.10
N ARG A 50 -18.11 26.56 0.96
CA ARG A 50 -18.96 25.42 0.55
C ARG A 50 -18.11 24.26 0.04
N TRP A 51 -17.10 24.59 -0.75
CA TRP A 51 -16.15 23.61 -1.27
C TRP A 51 -15.28 23.01 -0.18
N LYS A 52 -14.87 23.82 0.80
CA LYS A 52 -14.19 23.36 2.01
C LYS A 52 -15.02 22.33 2.76
N LYS A 53 -16.31 22.63 3.01
CA LYS A 53 -17.23 21.67 3.65
C LYS A 53 -17.32 20.34 2.89
N PHE A 54 -17.38 20.39 1.56
CA PHE A 54 -17.41 19.18 0.74
C PHE A 54 -16.08 18.42 0.78
N ALA A 55 -14.95 19.11 0.59
CA ALA A 55 -13.63 18.53 0.58
C ALA A 55 -13.24 17.94 1.95
N GLU A 56 -13.65 18.55 3.06
CA GLU A 56 -13.39 18.08 4.42
C GLU A 56 -14.43 17.06 4.94
N SER A 57 -15.43 16.71 4.13
CA SER A 57 -16.41 15.68 4.49
C SER A 57 -15.73 14.32 4.65
N GLU A 58 -16.19 13.48 5.58
CA GLU A 58 -15.67 12.12 5.73
C GLU A 58 -16.06 11.21 4.56
N CYS A 59 -17.24 11.44 3.97
CA CYS A 59 -17.79 10.64 2.87
C CYS A 59 -18.29 11.54 1.72
N PRO A 60 -17.39 12.32 1.07
CA PRO A 60 -17.75 13.27 0.03
C PRO A 60 -18.43 12.59 -1.18
N GLU A 61 -18.14 11.32 -1.44
CA GLU A 61 -18.77 10.53 -2.49
C GLU A 61 -20.28 10.29 -2.29
N LYS A 62 -20.79 10.48 -1.07
CA LYS A 62 -22.22 10.43 -0.72
C LYS A 62 -22.86 11.82 -0.68
N GLU A 63 -22.06 12.89 -0.74
CA GLU A 63 -22.56 14.26 -0.68
C GLU A 63 -22.98 14.80 -2.06
N LYS A 64 -23.85 15.80 -2.04
CA LYS A 64 -24.21 16.54 -3.26
C LYS A 64 -23.17 17.62 -3.51
N PHE A 65 -22.60 17.61 -4.72
CA PHE A 65 -21.70 18.66 -5.18
C PHE A 65 -22.31 20.06 -5.04
N PRO A 66 -21.50 21.10 -4.76
CA PRO A 66 -21.99 22.47 -4.65
C PRO A 66 -22.64 22.98 -5.95
N GLN A 67 -23.62 23.87 -5.80
CA GLN A 67 -24.18 24.70 -6.89
C GLN A 67 -24.65 23.91 -8.13
N GLU A 68 -24.16 24.29 -9.32
CA GLU A 68 -24.49 23.69 -10.61
C GLU A 68 -23.73 22.39 -10.88
N TRP A 69 -22.64 22.15 -10.15
CA TRP A 69 -21.80 20.94 -10.29
C TRP A 69 -22.54 19.65 -9.91
N LYS A 70 -23.61 19.75 -9.11
CA LYS A 70 -24.51 18.62 -8.82
C LYS A 70 -25.21 18.05 -10.06
N ASN A 71 -25.36 18.87 -11.11
CA ASN A 71 -26.04 18.49 -12.35
C ASN A 71 -25.12 17.77 -13.34
N LYS A 72 -23.82 17.68 -13.05
CA LYS A 72 -22.85 16.93 -13.86
C LYS A 72 -23.18 15.44 -13.86
N THR A 73 -22.80 14.77 -14.94
CA THR A 73 -22.94 13.31 -15.03
C THR A 73 -22.07 12.62 -13.97
N THR A 74 -22.40 11.38 -13.62
CA THR A 74 -21.63 10.62 -12.62
C THR A 74 -20.15 10.51 -13.02
N LEU A 75 -19.85 10.31 -14.32
CA LEU A 75 -18.48 10.29 -14.82
C LEU A 75 -17.77 11.64 -14.68
N GLN A 76 -18.45 12.76 -14.98
CA GLN A 76 -17.88 14.10 -14.79
C GLN A 76 -17.63 14.41 -13.30
N LYS A 77 -18.49 13.90 -12.40
CA LYS A 77 -18.29 14.00 -10.95
C LYS A 77 -17.05 13.24 -10.49
N LEU A 78 -16.76 12.07 -11.07
CA LEU A 78 -15.51 11.36 -10.79
C LEU A 78 -14.27 12.18 -11.16
N CYS A 79 -14.29 12.92 -12.28
CA CYS A 79 -13.18 13.82 -12.62
C CYS A 79 -12.97 14.91 -11.55
N MET A 80 -14.04 15.51 -11.03
CA MET A 80 -13.93 16.50 -9.96
C MET A 80 -13.47 15.86 -8.64
N MET A 81 -14.01 14.69 -8.27
CA MET A 81 -13.58 13.94 -7.09
C MET A 81 -12.08 13.61 -7.15
N ARG A 82 -11.57 13.22 -8.32
CA ARG A 82 -10.15 12.88 -8.52
C ARG A 82 -9.22 14.02 -8.12
N ALA A 83 -9.63 15.26 -8.36
CA ALA A 83 -8.85 16.44 -7.99
C ALA A 83 -9.06 16.86 -6.52
N LEU A 84 -10.28 16.73 -6.00
CA LEU A 84 -10.64 17.21 -4.66
C LEU A 84 -10.26 16.23 -3.54
N ARG A 85 -10.55 14.94 -3.75
CA ARG A 85 -10.43 13.86 -2.77
C ARG A 85 -9.99 12.56 -3.44
N PRO A 86 -8.72 12.49 -3.90
CA PRO A 86 -8.18 11.30 -4.56
C PRO A 86 -8.24 10.05 -3.67
N ASP A 87 -8.20 10.21 -2.35
CA ASP A 87 -8.36 9.15 -1.36
C ASP A 87 -9.76 8.51 -1.37
N ARG A 88 -10.80 9.18 -1.87
CA ARG A 88 -12.18 8.63 -1.86
C ARG A 88 -12.59 8.01 -3.18
N MET A 89 -11.67 7.91 -4.13
CA MET A 89 -11.98 7.48 -5.49
C MET A 89 -12.36 6.00 -5.60
N THR A 90 -11.84 5.11 -4.75
CA THR A 90 -12.26 3.71 -4.72
C THR A 90 -13.75 3.60 -4.42
N TYR A 91 -14.24 4.29 -3.39
CA TYR A 91 -15.65 4.38 -3.04
C TYR A 91 -16.48 5.11 -4.11
N ALA A 92 -15.96 6.20 -4.68
CA ALA A 92 -16.66 6.93 -5.72
C ALA A 92 -16.84 6.09 -7.00
N VAL A 93 -15.83 5.32 -7.39
CA VAL A 93 -15.89 4.37 -8.51
C VAL A 93 -16.84 3.22 -8.19
N GLN A 94 -16.83 2.70 -6.97
CA GLN A 94 -17.79 1.71 -6.51
C GLN A 94 -19.24 2.21 -6.68
N ASN A 95 -19.56 3.40 -6.16
CA ASN A 95 -20.88 4.02 -6.33
C ASN A 95 -21.25 4.20 -7.82
N PHE A 96 -20.28 4.56 -8.66
CA PHE A 96 -20.50 4.67 -10.11
C PHE A 96 -20.84 3.33 -10.76
N VAL A 97 -20.12 2.26 -10.40
CA VAL A 97 -20.36 0.90 -10.89
C VAL A 97 -21.73 0.41 -10.41
N GLU A 98 -22.05 0.61 -9.15
CA GLU A 98 -23.35 0.27 -8.56
C GLU A 98 -24.51 0.97 -9.30
N GLU A 99 -24.39 2.28 -9.55
CA GLU A 99 -25.41 3.06 -10.27
C GLU A 99 -25.61 2.58 -11.72
N LYS A 100 -24.54 2.14 -12.40
CA LYS A 100 -24.58 1.79 -13.83
C LYS A 100 -24.83 0.33 -14.11
N LEU A 101 -24.32 -0.57 -13.27
CA LEU A 101 -24.36 -2.03 -13.49
C LEU A 101 -25.17 -2.77 -12.42
N GLY A 102 -25.40 -2.17 -11.25
CA GLY A 102 -26.17 -2.75 -10.14
C GLY A 102 -25.28 -3.21 -8.97
N THR A 103 -25.91 -3.48 -7.82
CA THR A 103 -25.24 -3.85 -6.57
C THR A 103 -24.43 -5.15 -6.67
N GLN A 104 -24.84 -6.09 -7.52
CA GLN A 104 -24.13 -7.36 -7.69
C GLN A 104 -22.70 -7.23 -8.24
N TYR A 105 -22.32 -6.06 -8.79
CA TYR A 105 -20.97 -5.79 -9.29
C TYR A 105 -20.06 -5.13 -8.24
N VAL A 106 -20.59 -4.79 -7.06
CA VAL A 106 -19.86 -4.14 -5.98
C VAL A 106 -19.97 -4.88 -4.64
N GLU A 107 -20.96 -5.76 -4.49
CA GLU A 107 -21.07 -6.65 -3.34
C GLU A 107 -20.08 -7.80 -3.45
N ASN A 108 -19.17 -7.91 -2.48
CA ASN A 108 -18.28 -9.06 -2.32
C ASN A 108 -19.02 -10.27 -1.74
N ARG A 109 -20.03 -10.79 -2.45
CA ARG A 109 -20.58 -12.12 -2.14
C ARG A 109 -19.71 -13.16 -2.82
N SER A 110 -19.10 -14.04 -2.02
CA SER A 110 -18.44 -15.22 -2.56
C SER A 110 -19.45 -16.03 -3.36
N VAL A 111 -19.10 -16.32 -4.62
CA VAL A 111 -19.86 -17.24 -5.44
C VAL A 111 -19.71 -18.62 -4.79
N GLU A 112 -20.82 -19.28 -4.48
CA GLU A 112 -20.77 -20.65 -3.98
C GLU A 112 -19.97 -21.53 -4.95
N PHE A 113 -19.01 -22.28 -4.42
CA PHE A 113 -18.14 -23.14 -5.23
C PHE A 113 -18.91 -24.13 -6.13
N SER A 114 -20.13 -24.50 -5.73
CA SER A 114 -21.07 -25.30 -6.51
C SER A 114 -21.35 -24.73 -7.91
N LYS A 115 -21.52 -23.41 -8.02
CA LYS A 115 -21.77 -22.75 -9.31
C LYS A 115 -20.53 -22.76 -10.20
N SER A 116 -19.36 -22.50 -9.63
CA SER A 116 -18.10 -22.60 -10.36
C SER A 116 -17.80 -24.02 -10.82
N TYR A 117 -18.21 -25.02 -10.04
CA TYR A 117 -18.11 -26.42 -10.44
C TYR A 117 -19.00 -26.75 -11.66
N GLU A 118 -20.22 -26.21 -11.72
CA GLU A 118 -21.13 -26.40 -12.87
C GLU A 118 -20.55 -25.86 -14.18
N GLU A 119 -19.75 -24.79 -14.12
CA GLU A 119 -19.05 -24.21 -15.26
C GLU A 119 -17.70 -24.88 -15.55
N SER A 120 -17.22 -25.75 -14.66
CA SER A 120 -15.94 -26.44 -14.82
C SER A 120 -16.05 -27.68 -15.72
N GLY A 121 -14.97 -27.97 -16.43
CA GLY A 121 -14.90 -29.06 -17.42
C GLY A 121 -13.52 -29.68 -17.52
N PRO A 122 -13.35 -30.71 -18.38
CA PRO A 122 -12.03 -31.22 -18.75
C PRO A 122 -11.12 -30.14 -19.35
N GLU A 123 -11.72 -29.19 -20.09
CA GLU A 123 -11.03 -28.06 -20.73
C GLU A 123 -10.86 -26.83 -19.83
N THR A 124 -11.65 -26.75 -18.74
CA THR A 124 -11.71 -25.58 -17.87
C THR A 124 -11.39 -26.00 -16.43
N PRO A 125 -10.11 -26.07 -16.07
CA PRO A 125 -9.69 -26.30 -14.68
C PRO A 125 -10.11 -25.13 -13.77
N ILE A 126 -10.13 -25.39 -12.46
CA ILE A 126 -10.33 -24.34 -11.45
C ILE A 126 -8.99 -24.00 -10.80
N PHE A 127 -8.66 -22.71 -10.76
CA PHE A 127 -7.46 -22.18 -10.15
C PHE A 127 -7.81 -21.34 -8.92
N PHE A 128 -7.41 -21.83 -7.75
CA PHE A 128 -7.51 -21.14 -6.48
C PHE A 128 -6.29 -20.26 -6.25
N VAL A 129 -6.53 -18.95 -6.16
CA VAL A 129 -5.54 -18.00 -5.67
C VAL A 129 -5.62 -18.00 -4.14
N LEU A 130 -4.56 -18.50 -3.51
CA LEU A 130 -4.52 -18.68 -2.06
C LEU A 130 -4.27 -17.36 -1.36
N SER A 131 -5.13 -17.05 -0.39
CA SER A 131 -4.88 -16.02 0.61
C SER A 131 -4.42 -16.66 1.92
N PRO A 132 -3.57 -15.99 2.71
CA PRO A 132 -3.09 -16.53 3.99
C PRO A 132 -4.22 -16.99 4.91
N GLY A 133 -4.17 -18.25 5.36
CA GLY A 133 -5.13 -18.83 6.29
C GLY A 133 -6.45 -19.32 5.68
N VAL A 134 -6.58 -19.32 4.34
CA VAL A 134 -7.75 -19.85 3.65
C VAL A 134 -7.42 -21.19 2.98
N ASN A 135 -8.27 -22.21 3.18
CA ASN A 135 -8.08 -23.54 2.60
C ASN A 135 -9.23 -23.92 1.64
N PRO A 136 -9.03 -23.80 0.30
CA PRO A 136 -10.06 -24.11 -0.69
C PRO A 136 -10.36 -25.61 -0.83
N LEU A 137 -9.50 -26.50 -0.30
CA LEU A 137 -9.68 -27.95 -0.42
C LEU A 137 -10.99 -28.42 0.22
N LYS A 138 -11.39 -27.82 1.34
CA LYS A 138 -12.61 -28.19 2.07
C LYS A 138 -13.86 -28.05 1.19
N ASP A 139 -13.91 -27.02 0.35
CA ASP A 139 -15.03 -26.78 -0.55
C ASP A 139 -15.08 -27.84 -1.66
N VAL A 140 -13.92 -28.21 -2.20
CA VAL A 140 -13.79 -29.27 -3.20
C VAL A 140 -14.19 -30.63 -2.62
N GLU A 141 -13.72 -30.98 -1.43
CA GLU A 141 -14.03 -32.25 -0.76
C GLU A 141 -15.51 -32.36 -0.39
N ALA A 142 -16.13 -31.24 0.03
CA ALA A 142 -17.55 -31.21 0.38
C ALA A 142 -18.45 -31.51 -0.83
N ILE A 143 -18.12 -30.99 -2.01
CA ILE A 143 -18.84 -31.32 -3.25
C ILE A 143 -18.47 -32.72 -3.73
N GLY A 144 -17.19 -33.08 -3.70
CA GLY A 144 -16.70 -34.41 -4.09
C GLY A 144 -17.42 -35.52 -3.34
N THR A 145 -17.58 -35.38 -2.02
CA THR A 145 -18.32 -36.32 -1.18
C THR A 145 -19.78 -36.49 -1.61
N LYS A 146 -20.46 -35.39 -1.97
CA LYS A 146 -21.86 -35.44 -2.46
C LYS A 146 -21.98 -36.13 -3.82
N LEU A 147 -20.96 -36.02 -4.67
CA LEU A 147 -20.93 -36.56 -6.03
C LEU A 147 -20.20 -37.92 -6.13
N GLY A 148 -19.71 -38.45 -5.01
CA GLY A 148 -19.00 -39.74 -4.97
C GLY A 148 -17.54 -39.68 -5.40
N PHE A 149 -16.94 -38.50 -5.53
CA PHE A 149 -15.50 -38.30 -5.73
C PHE A 149 -14.81 -38.20 -4.37
N THR A 150 -14.26 -39.33 -3.92
CA THR A 150 -13.62 -39.44 -2.61
C THR A 150 -12.32 -40.24 -2.70
N ILE A 151 -11.44 -40.03 -1.72
CA ILE A 151 -10.19 -40.79 -1.61
C ILE A 151 -10.51 -42.29 -1.47
N ASP A 152 -11.55 -42.64 -0.71
CA ASP A 152 -11.99 -44.02 -0.50
C ASP A 152 -12.43 -44.70 -1.81
N ASN A 153 -13.09 -43.95 -2.70
CA ASN A 153 -13.50 -44.42 -4.03
C ASN A 153 -12.35 -44.41 -5.04
N LYS A 154 -11.14 -43.95 -4.67
CA LYS A 154 -9.93 -43.88 -5.51
C LYS A 154 -10.08 -43.03 -6.78
N ASN A 155 -11.11 -42.19 -6.84
CA ASN A 155 -11.41 -41.28 -7.94
C ASN A 155 -11.16 -39.80 -7.58
N PHE A 156 -10.55 -39.54 -6.43
CA PHE A 156 -10.12 -38.22 -5.97
C PHE A 156 -8.64 -38.28 -5.57
N HIS A 157 -7.80 -37.51 -6.26
CA HIS A 157 -6.35 -37.49 -6.09
C HIS A 157 -5.93 -36.13 -5.56
N ASN A 158 -5.45 -36.07 -4.32
CA ASN A 158 -4.97 -34.83 -3.71
C ASN A 158 -3.44 -34.86 -3.58
N VAL A 159 -2.75 -34.00 -4.32
CA VAL A 159 -1.29 -33.95 -4.35
C VAL A 159 -0.82 -32.58 -3.89
N SER A 160 -0.10 -32.54 -2.77
CA SER A 160 0.59 -31.34 -2.30
C SER A 160 1.97 -31.25 -2.95
N LEU A 161 2.19 -30.24 -3.77
CA LEU A 161 3.42 -30.12 -4.53
C LEU A 161 4.57 -29.59 -3.66
N GLY A 162 5.70 -30.26 -3.80
CA GLY A 162 6.98 -30.00 -3.19
C GLY A 162 8.02 -30.84 -3.93
N GLN A 163 9.25 -30.89 -3.44
CA GLN A 163 10.34 -31.57 -4.14
C GLN A 163 10.02 -33.05 -4.40
N GLY A 164 9.95 -33.45 -5.68
CA GLY A 164 9.75 -34.84 -6.10
C GLY A 164 8.30 -35.31 -6.22
N GLN A 165 7.31 -34.44 -5.96
CA GLN A 165 5.88 -34.77 -6.07
C GLN A 165 5.33 -34.60 -7.50
N GLU A 166 6.12 -34.05 -8.42
CA GLU A 166 5.71 -33.77 -9.80
C GLU A 166 5.31 -35.06 -10.53
N ILE A 167 6.07 -36.14 -10.33
CA ILE A 167 5.81 -37.44 -10.96
C ILE A 167 4.46 -38.02 -10.50
N VAL A 168 4.13 -37.86 -9.21
CA VAL A 168 2.85 -38.33 -8.65
C VAL A 168 1.69 -37.53 -9.24
N ALA A 169 1.84 -36.21 -9.35
CA ALA A 169 0.87 -35.34 -9.99
C ALA A 169 0.65 -35.72 -11.47
N GLU A 170 1.72 -35.99 -12.22
CA GLU A 170 1.61 -36.42 -13.61
C GLU A 170 0.87 -37.75 -13.77
N GLN A 171 1.14 -38.72 -12.91
CA GLN A 171 0.44 -40.02 -12.91
C GLN A 171 -1.04 -39.86 -12.56
N ALA A 172 -1.35 -39.01 -11.57
CA ALA A 172 -2.73 -38.70 -11.20
C ALA A 172 -3.50 -38.05 -12.36
N LEU A 173 -2.91 -37.08 -13.05
CA LEU A 173 -3.50 -36.45 -14.24
C LEU A 173 -3.72 -37.45 -15.37
N ASP A 174 -2.73 -38.30 -15.66
CA ASP A 174 -2.81 -39.29 -16.75
C ASP A 174 -3.89 -40.35 -16.49
N LEU A 175 -4.07 -40.76 -15.22
CA LEU A 175 -5.13 -41.68 -14.81
C LEU A 175 -6.50 -40.98 -14.84
N ALA A 176 -6.58 -39.78 -14.29
CA ALA A 176 -7.81 -39.02 -14.18
C ALA A 176 -8.40 -38.64 -15.53
N ALA A 177 -7.56 -38.31 -16.51
CA ALA A 177 -7.99 -38.01 -17.87
C ALA A 177 -8.68 -39.22 -18.54
N LYS A 178 -8.25 -40.45 -18.21
CA LYS A 178 -8.78 -41.70 -18.78
C LYS A 178 -10.03 -42.19 -18.05
N GLU A 179 -9.97 -42.23 -16.73
CA GLU A 179 -11.00 -42.86 -15.88
C GLU A 179 -12.04 -41.85 -15.34
N GLY A 180 -11.83 -40.55 -15.56
CA GLY A 180 -12.77 -39.52 -15.12
C GLY A 180 -12.66 -39.20 -13.63
N HIS A 181 -11.45 -38.94 -13.14
CA HIS A 181 -11.20 -38.62 -11.74
C HIS A 181 -11.00 -37.13 -11.51
N TRP A 182 -11.00 -36.73 -10.23
CA TRP A 182 -10.65 -35.38 -9.80
C TRP A 182 -9.20 -35.34 -9.32
N VAL A 183 -8.47 -34.30 -9.72
CA VAL A 183 -7.09 -34.07 -9.28
C VAL A 183 -6.98 -32.69 -8.64
N VAL A 184 -6.53 -32.64 -7.40
CA VAL A 184 -6.19 -31.40 -6.69
C VAL A 184 -4.68 -31.28 -6.61
N LEU A 185 -4.14 -30.22 -7.19
CA LEU A 185 -2.72 -29.87 -7.17
C LEU A 185 -2.51 -28.66 -6.26
N GLN A 186 -1.98 -28.88 -5.06
CA GLN A 186 -1.76 -27.81 -4.10
C GLN A 186 -0.36 -27.22 -4.22
N ASN A 187 -0.25 -25.91 -4.00
CA ASN A 187 1.00 -25.17 -3.90
C ASN A 187 1.89 -25.26 -5.16
N VAL A 188 1.29 -25.12 -6.35
CA VAL A 188 2.03 -25.31 -7.61
C VAL A 188 3.16 -24.30 -7.82
N HIS A 189 3.09 -23.15 -7.16
CA HIS A 189 4.16 -22.14 -7.12
C HIS A 189 5.48 -22.67 -6.53
N LEU A 190 5.46 -23.75 -5.75
CA LEU A 190 6.67 -24.36 -5.18
C LEU A 190 7.50 -25.18 -6.20
N VAL A 191 6.94 -25.49 -7.37
CA VAL A 191 7.57 -26.33 -8.40
C VAL A 191 7.69 -25.60 -9.75
N ALA A 192 8.26 -24.40 -9.73
CA ALA A 192 8.35 -23.49 -10.88
C ALA A 192 8.83 -24.16 -12.19
N LYS A 193 9.85 -25.03 -12.13
CA LYS A 193 10.41 -25.71 -13.32
C LYS A 193 9.43 -26.68 -13.99
N TRP A 194 8.44 -27.17 -13.26
CA TRP A 194 7.47 -28.15 -13.75
C TRP A 194 6.22 -27.50 -14.36
N LEU A 195 5.98 -26.22 -14.10
CA LEU A 195 4.75 -25.54 -14.52
C LEU A 195 4.54 -25.57 -16.05
N SER A 196 5.60 -25.48 -16.85
CA SER A 196 5.49 -25.62 -18.32
C SER A 196 5.07 -27.02 -18.77
N THR A 197 5.39 -28.05 -17.98
CA THR A 197 4.96 -29.43 -18.24
C THR A 197 3.51 -29.62 -17.83
N LEU A 198 3.12 -29.04 -16.69
CA LEU A 198 1.74 -28.99 -16.24
C LEU A 198 0.83 -28.33 -17.28
N GLU A 199 1.21 -27.15 -17.79
CA GLU A 199 0.47 -26.43 -18.84
C GLU A 199 0.20 -27.33 -20.06
N LYS A 200 1.25 -27.98 -20.59
CA LYS A 200 1.13 -28.90 -21.73
C LYS A 200 0.23 -30.10 -21.43
N LYS A 201 0.23 -30.62 -20.20
CA LYS A 201 -0.64 -31.74 -19.80
C LYS A 201 -2.10 -31.30 -19.69
N ILE A 202 -2.37 -30.13 -19.10
CA ILE A 202 -3.72 -29.55 -19.02
C ILE A 202 -4.25 -29.33 -20.44
N GLU A 203 -3.47 -28.70 -21.32
CA GLU A 203 -3.83 -28.47 -22.72
C GLU A 203 -4.11 -29.79 -23.44
N LYS A 204 -3.22 -30.79 -23.31
CA LYS A 204 -3.42 -32.12 -23.91
C LYS A 204 -4.71 -32.79 -23.42
N TYR A 205 -5.03 -32.67 -22.14
CA TYR A 205 -6.19 -33.32 -21.53
C TYR A 205 -7.47 -32.50 -21.61
N SER A 206 -7.42 -31.28 -22.15
CA SER A 206 -8.61 -30.50 -22.46
C SER A 206 -9.49 -31.16 -23.52
N ILE A 207 -8.88 -31.92 -24.44
CA ILE A 207 -9.57 -32.55 -25.58
C ILE A 207 -9.53 -34.07 -25.46
N GLY A 208 -10.70 -34.71 -25.49
CA GLY A 208 -10.83 -36.18 -25.57
C GLY A 208 -10.60 -36.93 -24.25
N SER A 209 -10.53 -36.23 -23.12
CA SER A 209 -10.57 -36.83 -21.78
C SER A 209 -12.01 -37.17 -21.37
N HIS A 210 -12.14 -37.97 -20.32
CA HIS A 210 -13.42 -38.36 -19.74
C HIS A 210 -14.20 -37.13 -19.23
N ASP A 211 -15.52 -37.09 -19.43
CA ASP A 211 -16.37 -35.93 -19.09
C ASP A 211 -16.33 -35.53 -17.61
N SER A 212 -16.15 -36.49 -16.70
CA SER A 212 -15.97 -36.26 -15.25
C SER A 212 -14.57 -35.80 -14.82
N TYR A 213 -13.59 -35.74 -15.73
CA TYR A 213 -12.24 -35.29 -15.41
C TYR A 213 -12.26 -33.83 -14.96
N ARG A 214 -11.70 -33.55 -13.78
CA ARG A 214 -11.58 -32.19 -13.23
C ARG A 214 -10.21 -31.98 -12.61
N VAL A 215 -9.65 -30.80 -12.82
CA VAL A 215 -8.39 -30.38 -12.20
C VAL A 215 -8.63 -29.12 -11.39
N TYR A 216 -8.18 -29.16 -10.14
CA TYR A 216 -8.17 -28.05 -9.21
C TYR A 216 -6.72 -27.71 -8.89
N ILE A 217 -6.35 -26.46 -9.03
CA ILE A 217 -4.98 -25.98 -8.89
C ILE A 217 -4.98 -24.92 -7.79
N SER A 218 -4.01 -24.95 -6.87
CA SER A 218 -3.83 -23.84 -5.93
C SER A 218 -2.42 -23.26 -5.96
N ALA A 219 -2.34 -21.93 -5.92
CA ALA A 219 -1.09 -21.21 -5.80
C ALA A 219 -1.23 -19.93 -4.98
N GLU A 220 -0.17 -19.56 -4.28
CA GLU A 220 -0.04 -18.20 -3.75
C GLU A 220 0.24 -17.23 -4.91
N PRO A 221 -0.35 -16.02 -4.89
CA PRO A 221 -0.04 -14.99 -5.86
C PRO A 221 1.42 -14.54 -5.70
N ALA A 222 2.06 -14.22 -6.82
CA ALA A 222 3.41 -13.66 -6.80
C ALA A 222 3.40 -12.28 -6.13
N ALA A 223 4.42 -11.99 -5.32
CA ALA A 223 4.52 -10.72 -4.58
C ALA A 223 4.73 -9.52 -5.51
N THR A 224 5.34 -9.75 -6.68
CA THR A 224 5.58 -8.74 -7.72
C THR A 224 5.30 -9.33 -9.10
N ARG A 225 5.03 -8.47 -10.08
CA ARG A 225 4.77 -8.87 -11.48
C ARG A 225 5.93 -9.65 -12.07
N GLU A 226 7.15 -9.24 -11.77
CA GLU A 226 8.40 -9.80 -12.28
C GLU A 226 8.67 -11.19 -11.69
N SER A 227 8.16 -11.44 -10.48
CA SER A 227 8.25 -12.74 -9.81
C SER A 227 7.13 -13.72 -10.21
N HIS A 228 6.24 -13.35 -11.13
CA HIS A 228 5.16 -14.22 -11.55
C HIS A 228 5.67 -15.40 -12.37
N ILE A 229 5.42 -16.61 -11.89
CA ILE A 229 5.92 -17.86 -12.47
C ILE A 229 4.84 -18.75 -13.07
N ILE A 230 3.56 -18.43 -12.86
CA ILE A 230 2.46 -19.27 -13.36
C ILE A 230 2.32 -19.04 -14.87
N PRO A 231 2.35 -20.10 -15.70
CA PRO A 231 2.17 -19.96 -17.14
C PRO A 231 0.82 -19.34 -17.49
N GLN A 232 0.83 -18.45 -18.47
CA GLN A 232 -0.35 -17.71 -18.91
C GLN A 232 -1.46 -18.65 -19.40
N GLY A 233 -1.14 -19.73 -20.13
CA GLY A 233 -2.14 -20.65 -20.64
C GLY A 233 -2.92 -21.37 -19.54
N ILE A 234 -2.30 -21.63 -18.38
CA ILE A 234 -3.01 -22.17 -17.21
C ILE A 234 -4.03 -21.14 -16.71
N LEU A 235 -3.65 -19.88 -16.57
CA LEU A 235 -4.55 -18.83 -16.06
C LEU A 235 -5.67 -18.46 -17.06
N GLU A 236 -5.38 -18.48 -18.36
CA GLU A 236 -6.36 -18.19 -19.40
C GLU A 236 -7.41 -19.29 -19.52
N SER A 237 -7.01 -20.56 -19.43
CA SER A 237 -7.92 -21.71 -19.51
C SER A 237 -8.69 -21.99 -18.22
N SER A 238 -8.26 -21.44 -17.08
CA SER A 238 -8.89 -21.72 -15.79
C SER A 238 -10.03 -20.76 -15.43
N ILE A 239 -10.99 -21.26 -14.64
CA ILE A 239 -11.83 -20.41 -13.77
C ILE A 239 -10.98 -20.01 -12.56
N LYS A 240 -10.80 -18.70 -12.33
CA LYS A 240 -10.01 -18.18 -11.20
C LYS A 240 -10.94 -17.91 -10.03
N ILE A 241 -10.63 -18.47 -8.87
CA ILE A 241 -11.35 -18.22 -7.62
C ILE A 241 -10.37 -17.63 -6.62
N THR A 242 -10.67 -16.43 -6.16
CA THR A 242 -10.01 -15.79 -5.02
C THR A 242 -10.93 -15.95 -3.82
N ASN A 243 -10.37 -16.45 -2.71
CA ASN A 243 -11.07 -16.43 -1.42
C ASN A 243 -10.26 -15.51 -0.52
N GLU A 244 -10.63 -14.23 -0.55
CA GLU A 244 -9.98 -13.20 0.26
C GLU A 244 -10.53 -13.28 1.68
N PRO A 245 -9.66 -13.27 2.72
CA PRO A 245 -10.14 -13.18 4.08
C PRO A 245 -10.94 -11.87 4.22
N PRO A 246 -12.10 -11.90 4.90
CA PRO A 246 -12.85 -10.68 5.13
C PRO A 246 -11.96 -9.69 5.90
N THR A 247 -11.86 -8.47 5.40
CA THR A 247 -11.01 -7.39 5.93
C THR A 247 -11.83 -6.47 6.82
N GLY A 248 -11.15 -5.71 7.69
CA GLY A 248 -11.79 -4.79 8.63
C GLY A 248 -11.93 -5.36 10.04
N MET A 249 -12.27 -4.49 10.98
CA MET A 249 -12.28 -4.80 12.42
C MET A 249 -13.32 -5.88 12.74
N GLN A 250 -14.54 -5.74 12.24
CA GLN A 250 -15.65 -6.66 12.55
C GLN A 250 -15.30 -8.12 12.22
N ALA A 251 -14.87 -8.35 10.98
CA ALA A 251 -14.50 -9.67 10.49
C ALA A 251 -13.33 -10.28 11.27
N ASN A 252 -12.29 -9.48 11.57
CA ASN A 252 -11.14 -9.96 12.32
C ASN A 252 -11.47 -10.22 13.80
N LEU A 253 -12.40 -9.49 14.41
CA LEU A 253 -12.87 -9.75 15.77
C LEU A 253 -13.60 -11.09 15.85
N HIS A 254 -14.53 -11.35 14.94
CA HIS A 254 -15.18 -12.68 14.86
C HIS A 254 -14.16 -13.78 14.64
N LYS A 255 -13.25 -13.61 13.68
CA LYS A 255 -12.19 -14.57 13.40
C LYS A 255 -11.27 -14.81 14.60
N ALA A 256 -10.98 -13.79 15.40
CA ALA A 256 -10.22 -13.93 16.63
C ALA A 256 -10.98 -14.76 17.67
N LEU A 257 -12.28 -14.50 17.83
CA LEU A 257 -13.17 -15.19 18.77
C LEU A 257 -13.45 -16.66 18.37
N ASP A 258 -13.53 -16.95 17.07
CA ASP A 258 -13.76 -18.30 16.50
C ASP A 258 -12.65 -19.32 16.85
N ASN A 259 -11.52 -18.86 17.41
CA ASN A 259 -10.47 -19.76 17.92
C ASN A 259 -10.80 -20.34 19.29
N PHE A 260 -11.91 -19.91 19.89
CA PHE A 260 -12.37 -20.31 21.21
C PHE A 260 -13.80 -20.85 21.12
N ASN A 261 -14.26 -21.45 22.21
CA ASN A 261 -15.61 -21.98 22.33
C ASN A 261 -16.17 -21.71 23.72
N GLN A 262 -17.43 -22.11 23.96
CA GLN A 262 -18.07 -21.93 25.26
C GLN A 262 -17.28 -22.56 26.41
N GLU A 263 -16.70 -23.74 26.20
CA GLU A 263 -15.89 -24.42 27.23
C GLU A 263 -14.64 -23.61 27.60
N THR A 264 -14.01 -22.95 26.62
CA THR A 264 -12.87 -22.07 26.87
C THR A 264 -13.29 -20.85 27.69
N LEU A 265 -14.44 -20.26 27.39
CA LEU A 265 -14.95 -19.09 28.11
C LEU A 265 -15.30 -19.41 29.58
N GLU A 266 -15.64 -20.67 29.87
CA GLU A 266 -16.03 -21.17 31.20
C GLU A 266 -14.88 -21.90 31.94
N MET A 267 -13.68 -21.96 31.35
CA MET A 267 -12.58 -22.75 31.92
C MET A 267 -11.98 -22.18 33.22
N CYS A 268 -12.11 -20.86 33.42
CA CYS A 268 -11.51 -20.15 34.55
C CYS A 268 -12.51 -19.96 35.69
N SER A 269 -12.05 -20.21 36.92
CA SER A 269 -12.83 -19.97 38.15
C SER A 269 -13.21 -18.49 38.33
N ARG A 270 -12.44 -17.59 37.71
CA ARG A 270 -12.62 -16.13 37.69
C ARG A 270 -13.20 -15.68 36.34
N GLU A 271 -14.40 -16.20 36.04
CA GLU A 271 -15.04 -16.10 34.73
C GLU A 271 -15.19 -14.66 34.23
N THR A 272 -15.57 -13.73 35.09
CA THR A 272 -15.81 -12.33 34.69
C THR A 272 -14.51 -11.65 34.26
N GLU A 273 -13.44 -11.79 35.05
CA GLU A 273 -12.14 -11.22 34.70
C GLU A 273 -11.53 -11.91 33.48
N PHE A 274 -11.62 -13.23 33.39
CA PHE A 274 -11.08 -13.99 32.28
C PHE A 274 -11.74 -13.62 30.96
N LYS A 275 -13.06 -13.66 30.87
CA LYS A 275 -13.79 -13.32 29.65
C LYS A 275 -13.55 -11.87 29.23
N SER A 276 -13.56 -10.93 30.18
CA SER A 276 -13.29 -9.53 29.89
C SER A 276 -11.89 -9.37 29.25
N LEU A 277 -10.85 -9.93 29.87
CA LEU A 277 -9.48 -9.83 29.37
C LEU A 277 -9.28 -10.57 28.04
N LEU A 278 -9.98 -11.69 27.83
CA LEU A 278 -10.01 -12.41 26.56
C LEU A 278 -10.57 -11.53 25.44
N GLN A 279 -11.68 -10.81 25.68
CA GLN A 279 -12.24 -9.89 24.69
C GLN A 279 -11.27 -8.74 24.36
N SER A 280 -10.59 -8.17 25.36
CA SER A 280 -9.52 -7.18 25.11
C SER A 280 -8.36 -7.77 24.30
N LEU A 281 -7.99 -9.03 24.52
CA LEU A 281 -6.94 -9.71 23.74
C LEU A 281 -7.39 -10.00 22.30
N CYS A 282 -8.63 -10.41 22.07
CA CYS A 282 -9.19 -10.55 20.73
C CYS A 282 -9.18 -9.20 19.99
N TYR A 283 -9.58 -8.12 20.68
CA TYR A 283 -9.54 -6.78 20.13
C TYR A 283 -8.13 -6.30 19.82
N PHE A 284 -7.21 -6.48 20.77
CA PHE A 284 -5.79 -6.20 20.58
C PHE A 284 -5.22 -6.95 19.37
N HIS A 285 -5.48 -8.26 19.27
CA HIS A 285 -5.03 -9.08 18.14
C HIS A 285 -5.57 -8.58 16.79
N ALA A 286 -6.86 -8.25 16.73
CA ALA A 286 -7.48 -7.69 15.53
C ALA A 286 -6.86 -6.34 15.14
N VAL A 287 -6.62 -5.46 16.13
CA VAL A 287 -5.96 -4.17 15.92
C VAL A 287 -4.55 -4.35 15.35
N LEU A 288 -3.70 -5.16 15.99
CA LEU A 288 -2.33 -5.33 15.52
C LEU A 288 -2.26 -5.91 14.10
N SER A 289 -3.15 -6.86 13.79
CA SER A 289 -3.21 -7.54 12.49
C SER A 289 -3.67 -6.61 11.37
N GLU A 290 -4.67 -5.77 11.61
CA GLU A 290 -5.22 -4.85 10.63
C GLU A 290 -4.38 -3.57 10.50
N ARG A 291 -3.68 -3.14 11.55
CA ARG A 291 -2.86 -1.92 11.52
C ARG A 291 -1.82 -1.90 10.40
N LYS A 292 -1.37 -3.06 9.92
CA LYS A 292 -0.47 -3.18 8.75
C LYS A 292 -1.01 -2.47 7.50
N LYS A 293 -2.33 -2.33 7.36
CA LYS A 293 -2.96 -1.64 6.22
C LYS A 293 -2.62 -0.15 6.14
N PHE A 294 -2.21 0.46 7.27
CA PHE A 294 -1.84 1.87 7.35
C PHE A 294 -0.36 2.15 7.05
N GLY A 295 0.37 1.15 6.54
CA GLY A 295 1.80 1.28 6.23
C GLY A 295 2.60 1.77 7.45
N PRO A 296 3.59 2.66 7.27
CA PRO A 296 4.41 3.21 8.35
C PRO A 296 3.64 3.93 9.47
N GLN A 297 2.43 4.44 9.22
CA GLN A 297 1.60 5.05 10.27
C GLN A 297 0.92 3.98 11.16
N GLY A 298 0.78 2.77 10.64
CA GLY A 298 0.36 1.58 11.37
C GLY A 298 1.53 0.93 12.10
N TRP A 299 2.52 0.49 11.34
CA TRP A 299 3.75 -0.16 11.79
C TRP A 299 4.92 0.28 10.90
N ASN A 300 6.08 0.57 11.50
CA ASN A 300 7.29 0.85 10.71
C ASN A 300 7.71 -0.38 9.88
N ARG A 301 7.42 -1.60 10.35
CA ARG A 301 7.69 -2.84 9.64
C ARG A 301 6.49 -3.79 9.63
N PRO A 302 6.30 -4.60 8.58
CA PRO A 302 5.26 -5.63 8.58
C PRO A 302 5.65 -6.79 9.50
N TYR A 303 4.83 -7.06 10.51
CA TYR A 303 5.03 -8.15 11.48
C TYR A 303 4.05 -9.31 11.24
N PRO A 304 4.51 -10.57 11.33
CA PRO A 304 3.71 -11.75 11.04
C PRO A 304 2.90 -12.23 12.27
N PHE A 305 2.08 -11.35 12.85
CA PHE A 305 1.19 -11.74 13.94
C PHE A 305 0.20 -12.82 13.48
N ASN A 306 -0.01 -13.82 14.31
CA ASN A 306 -0.83 -14.98 13.97
C ASN A 306 -1.71 -15.44 15.14
N VAL A 307 -2.66 -16.31 14.83
CA VAL A 307 -3.63 -16.86 15.80
C VAL A 307 -2.96 -17.64 16.93
N GLY A 308 -1.78 -18.23 16.68
CA GLY A 308 -0.96 -18.87 17.71
C GLY A 308 -0.60 -17.90 18.84
N ASP A 309 -0.25 -16.65 18.51
CA ASP A 309 0.06 -15.61 19.50
C ASP A 309 -1.14 -15.33 20.40
N LEU A 310 -2.35 -15.25 19.82
CA LEU A 310 -3.60 -15.04 20.56
C LEU A 310 -3.96 -16.22 21.45
N THR A 311 -3.99 -17.44 20.89
CA THR A 311 -4.38 -18.65 21.62
C THR A 311 -3.44 -18.98 22.78
N ILE A 312 -2.12 -18.82 22.58
CA ILE A 312 -1.13 -18.98 23.66
C ILE A 312 -1.30 -17.88 24.72
N SER A 313 -1.58 -16.64 24.31
CA SER A 313 -1.83 -15.54 25.26
C SER A 313 -3.04 -15.81 26.15
N VAL A 314 -4.13 -16.37 25.61
CA VAL A 314 -5.31 -16.76 26.40
C VAL A 314 -5.01 -17.92 27.36
N ASN A 315 -4.20 -18.90 26.95
CA ASN A 315 -3.74 -19.96 27.86
C ASN A 315 -2.87 -19.41 29.01
N VAL A 316 -1.99 -18.44 28.72
CA VAL A 316 -1.20 -17.76 29.75
C VAL A 316 -2.08 -16.93 30.67
N LEU A 317 -3.08 -16.23 30.11
CA LEU A 317 -4.07 -15.49 30.89
C LEU A 317 -4.76 -16.40 31.91
N PHE A 318 -5.26 -17.57 31.46
CA PHE A 318 -5.90 -18.57 32.33
C PHE A 318 -4.97 -18.98 33.48
N ASN A 319 -3.75 -19.42 33.16
CA ASN A 319 -2.79 -19.89 34.16
C ASN A 319 -2.45 -18.82 35.21
N TYR A 320 -2.30 -17.56 34.78
CA TYR A 320 -1.99 -16.46 35.70
C TYR A 320 -3.17 -16.05 36.56
N LEU A 321 -4.40 -16.10 36.05
CA LEU A 321 -5.59 -15.80 36.85
C LEU A 321 -5.89 -16.87 37.89
N GLU A 322 -5.62 -18.15 37.59
CA GLU A 322 -5.76 -19.26 38.54
C GLU A 322 -4.67 -19.24 39.62
N ALA A 323 -3.44 -18.88 39.24
CA ALA A 323 -2.31 -18.86 40.18
C ALA A 323 -2.30 -17.65 41.14
N ASN A 324 -3.07 -16.59 40.85
CA ASN A 324 -3.01 -15.32 41.58
C ASN A 324 -4.38 -14.87 42.09
N SER A 325 -4.42 -14.40 43.34
CA SER A 325 -5.65 -13.89 43.99
C SER A 325 -6.15 -12.55 43.43
N LYS A 326 -5.30 -11.81 42.72
CA LYS A 326 -5.62 -10.56 42.03
C LYS A 326 -5.10 -10.64 40.60
N VAL A 327 -5.68 -9.85 39.69
CA VAL A 327 -5.18 -9.76 38.31
C VAL A 327 -3.76 -9.14 38.32
N PRO A 328 -2.72 -9.85 37.85
CA PRO A 328 -1.36 -9.33 37.79
C PRO A 328 -1.16 -8.52 36.50
N TRP A 329 -1.74 -7.31 36.46
CA TRP A 329 -1.79 -6.46 35.25
C TRP A 329 -0.42 -6.18 34.61
N ASN A 330 0.61 -5.92 35.41
CA ASN A 330 1.95 -5.64 34.89
C ASN A 330 2.59 -6.87 34.24
N ASP A 331 2.43 -8.03 34.88
CA ASP A 331 3.01 -9.29 34.39
C ASP A 331 2.31 -9.73 33.11
N LEU A 332 0.97 -9.68 33.08
CA LEU A 332 0.19 -9.99 31.87
C LEU A 332 0.56 -9.07 30.71
N ARG A 333 0.61 -7.75 30.93
CA ARG A 333 1.03 -6.78 29.90
C ARG A 333 2.45 -7.06 29.42
N TYR A 334 3.38 -7.37 30.32
CA TYR A 334 4.75 -7.72 29.96
C TYR A 334 4.80 -9.00 29.11
N LEU A 335 4.10 -10.07 29.52
CA LEU A 335 4.09 -11.34 28.80
C LEU A 335 3.51 -11.18 27.39
N PHE A 336 2.36 -10.52 27.26
CA PHE A 336 1.73 -10.32 25.96
C PHE A 336 2.54 -9.36 25.08
N CYS A 337 3.02 -8.25 25.64
CA CYS A 337 3.73 -7.22 24.88
C CYS A 337 5.15 -7.62 24.51
N GLU A 338 5.95 -8.11 25.45
CA GLU A 338 7.40 -8.24 25.28
C GLU A 338 7.79 -9.64 24.80
N ILE A 339 6.99 -10.66 25.14
CA ILE A 339 7.29 -12.06 24.85
C ILE A 339 6.43 -12.57 23.68
N MET A 340 5.09 -12.54 23.81
CA MET A 340 4.20 -13.14 22.79
C MET A 340 4.24 -12.35 21.49
N TYR A 341 3.77 -11.10 21.52
CA TYR A 341 3.75 -10.24 20.33
C TYR A 341 5.11 -9.57 20.10
N GLY A 342 5.78 -9.15 21.16
CA GLY A 342 7.09 -8.48 21.09
C GLY A 342 8.23 -9.37 20.61
N GLY A 343 8.05 -10.70 20.58
CA GLY A 343 8.98 -11.61 19.93
C GLY A 343 9.07 -11.40 18.41
N HIS A 344 8.01 -10.88 17.80
CA HIS A 344 7.97 -10.55 16.37
C HIS A 344 8.48 -9.13 16.07
N ILE A 345 8.40 -8.24 17.05
CA ILE A 345 8.65 -6.80 16.86
C ILE A 345 10.14 -6.50 17.01
N THR A 346 10.73 -6.02 15.91
CA THR A 346 12.16 -5.71 15.80
C THR A 346 12.50 -4.22 15.89
N ASP A 347 11.50 -3.34 15.79
CA ASP A 347 11.68 -1.89 15.87
C ASP A 347 11.29 -1.36 17.26
N ASP A 348 12.12 -0.50 17.85
CA ASP A 348 11.90 -0.02 19.22
C ASP A 348 10.67 0.90 19.35
N TRP A 349 10.35 1.68 18.30
CA TRP A 349 9.16 2.53 18.30
C TRP A 349 7.90 1.71 18.16
N ASP A 350 7.91 0.70 17.30
CA ASP A 350 6.81 -0.27 17.18
C ASP A 350 6.64 -1.07 18.48
N ARG A 351 7.73 -1.40 19.18
CA ARG A 351 7.67 -2.07 20.49
C ARG A 351 6.99 -1.18 21.54
N LYS A 352 7.33 0.11 21.56
CA LYS A 352 6.68 1.11 22.42
C LYS A 352 5.19 1.27 22.08
N LEU A 353 4.84 1.27 20.79
CA LEU A 353 3.47 1.33 20.33
C LEU A 353 2.65 0.12 20.81
N CYS A 354 3.19 -1.09 20.64
CA CYS A 354 2.57 -2.34 21.12
C CYS A 354 2.31 -2.30 22.63
N ARG A 355 3.28 -1.81 23.41
CA ARG A 355 3.13 -1.63 24.87
C ARG A 355 2.01 -0.68 25.22
N THR A 356 1.93 0.44 24.52
CA THR A 356 0.90 1.47 24.75
C THR A 356 -0.50 0.89 24.53
N TYR A 357 -0.69 0.05 23.51
CA TYR A 357 -1.98 -0.62 23.29
C TYR A 357 -2.40 -1.49 24.46
N LEU A 358 -1.51 -2.32 25.00
CA LEU A 358 -1.82 -3.17 26.14
C LEU A 358 -2.02 -2.37 27.43
N GLU A 359 -1.33 -1.24 27.59
CA GLU A 359 -1.57 -0.32 28.70
C GLU A 359 -2.98 0.29 28.65
N VAL A 360 -3.49 0.58 27.46
CA VAL A 360 -4.84 1.14 27.26
C VAL A 360 -5.93 0.06 27.36
N TYR A 361 -5.73 -1.11 26.72
CA TYR A 361 -6.77 -2.14 26.62
C TYR A 361 -6.85 -3.08 27.83
N MET A 362 -5.78 -3.16 28.65
CA MET A 362 -5.73 -4.01 29.84
C MET A 362 -5.43 -3.14 31.07
N HIS A 363 -6.49 -2.49 31.55
CA HIS A 363 -6.49 -1.59 32.70
C HIS A 363 -7.51 -2.05 33.75
N PRO A 364 -7.28 -1.83 35.07
CA PRO A 364 -8.25 -2.14 36.12
C PRO A 364 -9.69 -1.68 35.85
N ASP A 365 -9.86 -0.47 35.32
CA ASP A 365 -11.16 0.15 34.98
C ASP A 365 -11.99 -0.68 33.98
N GLN A 366 -11.35 -1.62 33.27
CA GLN A 366 -12.04 -2.58 32.41
C GLN A 366 -13.09 -3.39 33.18
N LEU A 367 -12.79 -3.77 34.43
CA LEU A 367 -13.69 -4.58 35.26
C LEU A 367 -14.83 -3.75 35.86
N GLU A 368 -14.74 -2.42 35.78
CA GLU A 368 -15.75 -1.47 36.26
C GLU A 368 -16.78 -1.13 35.16
N GLY A 369 -16.57 -1.63 33.92
CA GLY A 369 -17.47 -1.43 32.78
C GLY A 369 -17.35 -0.06 32.11
N GLU A 370 -16.35 0.73 32.48
CA GLU A 370 -16.17 2.11 32.00
C GLU A 370 -15.18 2.21 30.82
N LEU A 371 -14.41 1.14 30.55
CA LEU A 371 -13.39 1.15 29.51
C LEU A 371 -14.01 1.02 28.11
N LEU A 372 -13.62 1.93 27.23
CA LEU A 372 -13.89 1.88 25.79
C LEU A 372 -12.66 1.33 25.05
N LEU A 373 -12.84 0.28 24.25
CA LEU A 373 -11.79 -0.25 23.37
C LEU A 373 -11.55 0.67 22.17
N ALA A 374 -12.61 1.35 21.71
CA ALA A 374 -12.56 2.44 20.75
C ALA A 374 -13.71 3.42 21.00
N PRO A 375 -13.68 4.63 20.42
CA PRO A 375 -14.80 5.56 20.49
C PRO A 375 -16.11 4.89 20.04
N GLY A 376 -17.07 4.77 20.95
CA GLY A 376 -18.36 4.12 20.69
C GLY A 376 -18.37 2.59 20.82
N TYR A 377 -17.27 1.95 21.24
CA TYR A 377 -17.20 0.51 21.46
C TYR A 377 -16.71 0.18 22.89
N PRO A 378 -17.64 -0.04 23.85
CA PRO A 378 -17.30 -0.48 25.19
C PRO A 378 -16.80 -1.92 25.21
N VAL A 379 -15.98 -2.25 26.22
CA VAL A 379 -15.60 -3.64 26.49
C VAL A 379 -16.88 -4.48 26.67
N PRO A 380 -17.02 -5.61 25.93
CA PRO A 380 -18.18 -6.47 26.06
C PRO A 380 -18.38 -6.94 27.51
N PRO A 381 -19.61 -6.89 28.06
CA PRO A 381 -19.90 -7.40 29.40
C PRO A 381 -19.77 -8.94 29.44
N ASN A 382 -19.97 -9.55 30.62
CA ASN A 382 -19.95 -11.00 30.73
C ASN A 382 -21.14 -11.61 29.97
N MET A 383 -20.84 -12.35 28.89
CA MET A 383 -21.79 -12.98 27.98
C MET A 383 -21.37 -14.43 27.67
N ASP A 384 -22.23 -15.18 27.00
CA ASP A 384 -21.87 -16.46 26.40
C ASP A 384 -21.24 -16.27 25.00
N TYR A 385 -20.72 -17.35 24.41
CA TYR A 385 -20.04 -17.31 23.12
C TYR A 385 -20.90 -16.65 22.04
N LYS A 386 -22.18 -17.03 21.95
CA LYS A 386 -23.11 -16.49 20.96
C LYS A 386 -23.37 -15.01 21.21
N GLY A 387 -23.57 -14.60 22.45
CA GLY A 387 -23.77 -13.21 22.84
C GLY A 387 -22.59 -12.31 22.48
N TYR A 388 -21.36 -12.81 22.53
CA TYR A 388 -20.19 -12.04 22.07
C TYR A 388 -20.19 -11.77 20.57
N HIS A 389 -20.59 -12.74 19.73
CA HIS A 389 -20.76 -12.50 18.30
C HIS A 389 -21.87 -11.48 18.04
N GLU A 390 -23.03 -11.63 18.68
CA GLU A 390 -24.14 -10.69 18.55
C GLU A 390 -23.75 -9.28 19.00
N TYR A 391 -22.96 -9.14 20.07
CA TYR A 391 -22.45 -7.85 20.53
C TYR A 391 -21.55 -7.17 19.50
N ILE A 392 -20.67 -7.92 18.82
CA ILE A 392 -19.83 -7.38 17.75
C ILE A 392 -20.71 -6.85 16.61
N ASP A 393 -21.72 -7.60 16.20
CA ASP A 393 -22.61 -7.22 15.09
C ASP A 393 -23.49 -6.00 15.40
N GLU A 394 -23.94 -5.85 16.65
CA GLU A 394 -24.87 -4.80 17.04
C GLU A 394 -24.18 -3.52 17.53
N VAL A 395 -23.03 -3.64 18.21
CA VAL A 395 -22.42 -2.54 18.96
C VAL A 395 -21.17 -1.99 18.28
N LEU A 396 -20.45 -2.77 17.47
CA LEU A 396 -19.25 -2.29 16.82
C LEU A 396 -19.58 -1.13 15.86
N PRO A 397 -18.94 0.04 16.01
CA PRO A 397 -19.13 1.14 15.09
C PRO A 397 -18.70 0.78 13.66
N PRO A 398 -19.19 1.53 12.64
CA PRO A 398 -18.69 1.39 11.29
C PRO A 398 -17.16 1.53 11.22
N GLU A 399 -16.58 0.75 10.31
CA GLU A 399 -15.15 0.71 10.06
C GLU A 399 -14.55 2.12 9.95
N SER A 400 -13.56 2.41 10.79
CA SER A 400 -12.85 3.70 10.80
C SER A 400 -11.46 3.57 11.42
N PRO A 401 -10.51 4.47 11.11
CA PRO A 401 -9.18 4.49 11.75
C PRO A 401 -9.23 4.54 13.28
N TYR A 402 -10.31 5.09 13.86
CA TYR A 402 -10.50 5.15 15.31
C TYR A 402 -10.54 3.77 15.98
N LEU A 403 -11.06 2.75 15.30
CA LEU A 403 -11.07 1.37 15.82
C LEU A 403 -9.64 0.86 16.03
N TYR A 404 -8.66 1.40 15.31
CA TYR A 404 -7.26 1.03 15.41
C TYR A 404 -6.42 1.98 16.25
N GLY A 405 -7.03 2.91 16.98
CA GLY A 405 -6.32 3.95 17.71
C GLY A 405 -5.63 4.99 16.81
N LEU A 406 -6.12 5.17 15.58
CA LEU A 406 -5.57 6.14 14.61
C LEU A 406 -6.50 7.32 14.38
N HIS A 407 -5.92 8.44 13.96
CA HIS A 407 -6.67 9.59 13.47
C HIS A 407 -7.24 9.28 12.07
N PRO A 408 -8.41 9.82 11.67
CA PRO A 408 -9.00 9.64 10.33
C PRO A 408 -8.06 9.98 9.19
N ASN A 409 -7.15 10.94 9.37
CA ASN A 409 -6.15 11.26 8.35
C ASN A 409 -5.22 10.07 7.99
N ALA A 410 -5.16 9.02 8.82
CA ALA A 410 -4.30 7.88 8.56
C ALA A 410 -4.74 7.04 7.35
N GLU A 411 -6.03 7.01 7.03
CA GLU A 411 -6.51 6.32 5.83
C GLU A 411 -6.27 7.11 4.53
N ILE A 412 -6.12 8.44 4.60
CA ILE A 412 -6.01 9.30 3.40
C ILE A 412 -4.86 8.83 2.50
N GLY A 413 -3.67 8.63 3.08
CA GLY A 413 -2.50 8.19 2.33
C GLY A 413 -2.70 6.81 1.71
N VAL A 414 -3.20 5.86 2.50
CA VAL A 414 -3.47 4.48 2.06
C VAL A 414 -4.46 4.47 0.90
N LEU A 415 -5.62 5.09 1.09
CA LEU A 415 -6.69 5.09 0.10
C LEU A 415 -6.29 5.88 -1.15
N THR A 416 -5.49 6.93 -1.02
CA THR A 416 -4.90 7.63 -2.18
C THR A 416 -4.04 6.66 -2.97
N THR A 417 -3.09 5.96 -2.32
CA THR A 417 -2.25 4.96 -3.01
C THR A 417 -3.08 3.84 -3.64
N THR A 418 -4.10 3.33 -2.95
CA THR A 418 -5.01 2.31 -3.50
C THR A 418 -5.74 2.83 -4.73
N SER A 419 -6.23 4.08 -4.70
CA SER A 419 -6.83 4.72 -5.86
C SER A 419 -5.83 4.89 -7.01
N GLU A 420 -4.63 5.38 -6.75
CA GLU A 420 -3.60 5.55 -7.78
C GLU A 420 -3.28 4.21 -8.45
N ASN A 421 -3.14 3.14 -7.66
CA ASN A 421 -2.90 1.80 -8.17
C ASN A 421 -4.08 1.32 -9.03
N LEU A 422 -5.32 1.55 -8.60
CA LEU A 422 -6.51 1.22 -9.40
C LEU A 422 -6.46 1.89 -10.78
N PHE A 423 -6.22 3.20 -10.83
CA PHE A 423 -6.17 3.93 -12.10
C PHE A 423 -4.96 3.55 -12.96
N ARG A 424 -3.82 3.23 -12.34
CA ARG A 424 -2.65 2.69 -13.04
C ARG A 424 -2.97 1.35 -13.69
N THR A 425 -3.56 0.42 -12.96
CA THR A 425 -3.98 -0.88 -13.51
C THR A 425 -4.98 -0.71 -14.66
N LEU A 426 -5.95 0.21 -14.52
CA LEU A 426 -6.88 0.54 -15.61
C LEU A 426 -6.17 1.11 -16.85
N LEU A 427 -5.14 1.93 -16.66
CA LEU A 427 -4.35 2.51 -17.74
C LEU A 427 -3.50 1.43 -18.45
N GLU A 428 -2.92 0.48 -17.70
CA GLU A 428 -2.15 -0.65 -18.23
C GLU A 428 -3.01 -1.64 -19.02
N MET A 429 -4.28 -1.80 -18.66
CA MET A 429 -5.24 -2.66 -19.37
C MET A 429 -5.75 -2.04 -20.68
N GLN A 430 -5.42 -0.77 -20.98
CA GLN A 430 -5.83 -0.19 -22.25
C GLN A 430 -5.14 -0.90 -23.42
N PRO A 431 -5.85 -1.19 -24.52
CA PRO A 431 -5.23 -1.78 -25.70
C PRO A 431 -4.09 -0.89 -26.19
N LYS A 432 -2.91 -1.46 -26.45
CA LYS A 432 -1.75 -0.72 -26.96
C LYS A 432 -2.07 0.03 -28.27
N ASP A 433 -3.01 -0.49 -29.06
CA ASP A 433 -3.47 0.10 -30.32
C ASP A 433 -4.57 1.18 -30.15
N ALA A 434 -5.21 1.28 -28.97
CA ALA A 434 -6.28 2.26 -28.74
C ALA A 434 -5.76 3.71 -28.70
N ALA A 435 -4.46 3.91 -28.48
CA ALA A 435 -3.82 5.22 -28.60
C ALA A 435 -3.62 5.67 -30.06
N GLY A 436 -3.64 4.74 -31.04
CA GLY A 436 -3.38 5.02 -32.46
C GLY A 436 -4.59 4.93 -33.39
N ALA A 437 -5.74 4.41 -32.93
CA ALA A 437 -6.91 4.18 -33.80
C ALA A 437 -7.76 5.43 -34.11
N GLY A 438 -7.47 6.57 -33.48
CA GLY A 438 -8.05 7.87 -33.86
C GLY A 438 -7.05 8.65 -34.72
N ALA A 439 -7.40 8.96 -35.96
CA ALA A 439 -6.63 9.85 -36.83
C ALA A 439 -6.47 11.23 -36.14
N GLY A 440 -5.38 11.41 -35.38
CA GLY A 440 -5.11 12.61 -34.57
C GLY A 440 -4.67 12.35 -33.12
N GLY A 441 -4.56 11.09 -32.66
CA GLY A 441 -3.99 10.78 -31.35
C GLY A 441 -2.45 10.79 -31.37
N ILE A 442 -1.83 11.51 -30.42
CA ILE A 442 -0.37 11.51 -30.23
C ILE A 442 0.07 10.09 -29.84
N THR A 443 1.04 9.52 -30.57
CA THR A 443 1.50 8.15 -30.28
C THR A 443 2.22 8.07 -28.94
N ARG A 444 2.42 6.85 -28.42
CA ARG A 444 3.21 6.62 -27.21
C ARG A 444 4.62 7.20 -27.35
N GLU A 445 5.26 6.92 -28.48
CA GLU A 445 6.61 7.38 -28.81
C GLU A 445 6.65 8.90 -28.90
N GLU A 446 5.66 9.55 -29.53
CA GLU A 446 5.59 11.00 -29.62
C GLU A 446 5.42 11.68 -28.26
N LYS A 447 4.60 11.11 -27.36
CA LYS A 447 4.45 11.63 -25.98
C LYS A 447 5.74 11.50 -25.19
N VAL A 448 6.38 10.34 -25.26
CA VAL A 448 7.66 10.09 -24.57
C VAL A 448 8.74 11.01 -25.13
N LYS A 449 8.78 11.19 -26.45
CA LYS A 449 9.71 12.10 -27.12
C LYS A 449 9.55 13.55 -26.66
N ALA A 450 8.31 14.05 -26.59
CA ALA A 450 8.04 15.41 -26.12
C ALA A 450 8.52 15.63 -24.68
N LEU A 451 8.25 14.66 -23.78
CA LEU A 451 8.70 14.72 -22.39
C LEU A 451 10.23 14.61 -22.28
N LEU A 452 10.84 13.74 -23.08
CA LEU A 452 12.29 13.58 -23.15
C LEU A 452 12.96 14.89 -23.57
N ASP A 453 12.44 15.56 -24.60
CA ASP A 453 12.99 16.83 -25.08
C ASP A 453 12.86 17.91 -24.02
N GLU A 454 11.71 18.00 -23.35
CA GLU A 454 11.50 18.96 -22.26
C GLU A 454 12.49 18.74 -21.11
N ILE A 455 12.72 17.48 -20.70
CA ILE A 455 13.66 17.16 -19.64
C ILE A 455 15.09 17.51 -20.06
N LEU A 456 15.50 17.13 -21.28
CA LEU A 456 16.85 17.41 -21.78
C LEU A 456 17.13 18.90 -21.94
N GLU A 457 16.13 19.69 -22.35
CA GLU A 457 16.23 21.14 -22.48
C GLU A 457 16.37 21.84 -21.12
N LYS A 458 15.60 21.41 -20.12
CA LYS A 458 15.58 22.04 -18.79
C LYS A 458 16.69 21.54 -17.85
N LEU A 459 17.34 20.41 -18.15
CA LEU A 459 18.35 19.81 -17.28
C LEU A 459 19.65 20.66 -17.25
N PRO A 460 20.04 21.23 -16.09
CA PRO A 460 21.24 22.07 -15.96
C PRO A 460 22.56 21.35 -16.25
N GLU A 461 23.64 22.13 -16.43
CA GLU A 461 24.99 21.60 -16.57
C GLU A 461 25.54 21.02 -15.25
N GLU A 462 26.57 20.18 -15.35
CA GLU A 462 27.21 19.56 -14.18
C GLU A 462 27.95 20.62 -13.33
N PHE A 463 27.92 20.45 -12.02
CA PHE A 463 28.71 21.27 -11.10
C PHE A 463 30.20 21.03 -11.34
N ASN A 464 30.95 22.09 -11.69
CA ASN A 464 32.39 22.00 -11.84
C ASN A 464 33.09 21.96 -10.47
N ILE A 465 33.25 20.75 -9.93
CA ILE A 465 33.84 20.52 -8.60
C ILE A 465 35.25 21.11 -8.49
N ILE A 466 36.05 21.07 -9.56
CA ILE A 466 37.42 21.59 -9.56
C ILE A 466 37.42 23.11 -9.37
N GLU A 467 36.56 23.81 -10.12
CA GLU A 467 36.41 25.27 -9.99
C GLU A 467 35.86 25.63 -8.60
N LEU A 468 34.85 24.92 -8.13
CA LEU A 468 34.27 25.13 -6.81
C LEU A 468 35.30 24.92 -5.67
N LEU A 469 36.15 23.89 -5.77
CA LEU A 469 37.25 23.66 -4.82
C LEU A 469 38.28 24.79 -4.81
N SER A 470 38.52 25.43 -5.95
CA SER A 470 39.47 26.55 -6.04
C SER A 470 38.97 27.83 -5.36
N LYS A 471 37.66 27.96 -5.13
CA LYS A 471 37.02 29.12 -4.49
C LYS A 471 37.01 29.03 -2.96
N VAL A 472 37.34 27.88 -2.38
CA VAL A 472 37.25 27.63 -0.93
C VAL A 472 38.63 27.76 -0.28
N GLU A 473 38.77 28.71 0.65
CA GLU A 473 39.99 28.87 1.45
C GLU A 473 40.03 27.93 2.67
N ASP A 474 38.91 27.80 3.39
CA ASP A 474 38.79 26.93 4.58
C ASP A 474 37.66 25.89 4.42
N ARG A 475 37.95 24.63 4.75
CA ARG A 475 37.03 23.51 4.59
C ARG A 475 36.21 23.29 5.86
N THR A 476 35.14 24.05 5.98
CA THR A 476 34.15 23.85 7.04
C THR A 476 33.35 22.55 6.83
N PRO A 477 32.78 21.94 7.88
CA PRO A 477 31.91 20.77 7.73
C PRO A 477 30.76 20.98 6.74
N TYR A 478 30.16 22.18 6.71
CA TYR A 478 29.08 22.53 5.78
C TYR A 478 29.53 22.53 4.32
N ILE A 479 30.73 23.04 4.05
CA ILE A 479 31.30 23.05 2.69
C ILE A 479 31.57 21.62 2.19
N VAL A 480 32.03 20.73 3.07
CA VAL A 480 32.21 19.31 2.74
C VAL A 480 30.87 18.66 2.36
N VAL A 481 29.79 18.99 3.07
CA VAL A 481 28.44 18.51 2.71
C VAL A 481 28.03 19.04 1.33
N ALA A 482 28.19 20.34 1.06
CA ALA A 482 27.86 20.91 -0.25
C ALA A 482 28.59 20.20 -1.40
N PHE A 483 29.88 19.88 -1.25
CA PHE A 483 30.62 19.11 -2.25
C PHE A 483 30.08 17.69 -2.45
N GLN A 484 29.78 16.97 -1.37
CA GLN A 484 29.20 15.62 -1.46
C GLN A 484 27.85 15.63 -2.17
N GLU A 485 27.04 16.66 -1.92
CA GLU A 485 25.75 16.85 -2.56
C GLU A 485 25.90 17.19 -4.04
N CYS A 486 26.87 18.03 -4.43
CA CYS A 486 27.18 18.31 -5.84
C CYS A 486 27.67 17.07 -6.59
N GLU A 487 28.55 16.27 -5.99
CA GLU A 487 29.03 15.03 -6.59
C GLU A 487 27.88 14.04 -6.83
N ARG A 488 26.98 13.88 -5.85
CA ARG A 488 25.78 13.05 -5.99
C ARG A 488 24.82 13.59 -7.05
N MET A 489 24.61 14.90 -7.08
CA MET A 489 23.78 15.55 -8.09
C MET A 489 24.34 15.29 -9.49
N ASN A 490 25.65 15.45 -9.69
CA ASN A 490 26.31 15.16 -10.97
C ASN A 490 26.16 13.70 -11.40
N ILE A 491 26.27 12.74 -10.46
CA ILE A 491 26.05 11.32 -10.76
C ILE A 491 24.64 11.09 -11.29
N LEU A 492 23.63 11.72 -10.67
CA LEU A 492 22.23 11.60 -11.11
C LEU A 492 22.00 12.31 -12.46
N THR A 493 22.36 13.57 -12.60
CA THR A 493 22.09 14.35 -13.81
C THR A 493 22.83 13.81 -15.03
N LYS A 494 24.02 13.22 -14.84
CA LYS A 494 24.75 12.52 -15.89
C LYS A 494 24.03 11.27 -16.38
N GLU A 495 23.50 10.45 -15.48
CA GLU A 495 22.70 9.27 -15.82
C GLU A 495 21.44 9.67 -16.60
N LEU A 496 20.69 10.68 -16.13
CA LEU A 496 19.53 11.23 -16.83
C LEU A 496 19.91 11.63 -18.26
N ARG A 497 20.97 12.44 -18.41
CA ARG A 497 21.40 12.96 -19.72
C ARG A 497 21.85 11.84 -20.65
N GLN A 498 22.58 10.85 -20.15
CA GLN A 498 23.07 9.72 -20.94
C GLN A 498 21.93 8.82 -21.41
N SER A 499 21.08 8.37 -20.48
CA SER A 499 19.97 7.47 -20.77
C SER A 499 18.93 8.10 -21.70
N LEU A 500 18.59 9.38 -21.51
CA LEU A 500 17.68 10.11 -22.41
C LEU A 500 18.26 10.30 -23.81
N LYS A 501 19.56 10.61 -23.95
CA LYS A 501 20.20 10.70 -25.28
C LYS A 501 20.22 9.36 -26.00
N GLN A 502 20.44 8.27 -25.28
CA GLN A 502 20.40 6.92 -25.84
C GLN A 502 18.99 6.56 -26.31
N LEU A 503 17.96 6.87 -25.51
CA LEU A 503 16.56 6.66 -25.91
C LEU A 503 16.17 7.52 -27.12
N ASP A 504 16.59 8.79 -27.18
CA ASP A 504 16.34 9.66 -28.34
C ASP A 504 16.90 9.07 -29.65
N LEU A 505 18.12 8.52 -29.61
CA LEU A 505 18.73 7.82 -30.75
C LEU A 505 18.00 6.52 -31.09
N GLY A 506 17.52 5.79 -30.07
CA GLY A 506 16.68 4.59 -30.26
C GLY A 506 15.37 4.90 -30.96
N LEU A 507 14.66 5.96 -30.53
CA LEU A 507 13.40 6.43 -31.13
C LEU A 507 13.59 6.93 -32.58
N LYS A 508 14.77 7.47 -32.91
CA LYS A 508 15.15 7.84 -34.29
C LYS A 508 15.52 6.64 -35.16
N GLY A 509 15.68 5.44 -34.58
CA GLY A 509 16.15 4.24 -35.28
C GLY A 509 17.67 4.24 -35.55
N GLU A 510 18.44 5.13 -34.90
CA GLU A 510 19.90 5.21 -35.03
C GLU A 510 20.62 4.22 -34.10
N LEU A 511 19.97 3.79 -33.02
CA LEU A 511 20.43 2.73 -32.12
C LEU A 511 19.39 1.60 -32.05
N THR A 512 19.86 0.37 -31.87
CA THR A 512 19.00 -0.76 -31.53
C THR A 512 18.41 -0.55 -30.14
N ILE A 513 17.08 -0.62 -30.03
CA ILE A 513 16.37 -0.52 -28.75
C ILE A 513 16.82 -1.65 -27.82
N THR A 514 17.28 -1.27 -26.62
CA THR A 514 17.69 -2.19 -25.56
C THR A 514 16.58 -2.35 -24.53
N PRO A 515 16.59 -3.42 -23.70
CA PRO A 515 15.62 -3.57 -22.62
C PRO A 515 15.57 -2.37 -21.66
N ASP A 516 16.73 -1.78 -21.34
CA ASP A 516 16.82 -0.58 -20.50
C ASP A 516 16.13 0.64 -21.15
N MET A 517 16.17 0.76 -22.47
CA MET A 517 15.46 1.81 -23.21
C MET A 517 13.94 1.57 -23.18
N GLU A 518 13.48 0.33 -23.31
CA GLU A 518 12.05 -0.02 -23.23
C GLU A 518 11.50 0.25 -21.81
N GLU A 519 12.29 -0.05 -20.77
CA GLU A 519 11.94 0.25 -19.38
C GLU A 519 11.84 1.76 -19.17
N LEU A 520 12.83 2.53 -19.63
CA LEU A 520 12.82 3.99 -19.56
C LEU A 520 11.62 4.58 -20.31
N GLU A 521 11.36 4.13 -21.55
CA GLU A 521 10.23 4.58 -22.36
C GLU A 521 8.90 4.30 -21.66
N SER A 522 8.74 3.09 -21.10
CA SER A 522 7.55 2.71 -20.34
C SER A 522 7.38 3.57 -19.10
N ALA A 523 8.46 3.76 -18.33
CA ALA A 523 8.44 4.57 -17.12
C ALA A 523 8.04 6.03 -17.42
N MET A 524 8.57 6.61 -18.50
CA MET A 524 8.21 7.95 -18.96
C MET A 524 6.73 8.04 -19.39
N PHE A 525 6.22 7.03 -20.09
CA PHE A 525 4.83 7.01 -20.53
C PHE A 525 3.81 6.91 -19.37
N PHE A 526 4.17 6.23 -18.29
CA PHE A 526 3.34 6.04 -17.10
C PHE A 526 3.61 7.07 -15.99
N ASP A 527 4.35 8.15 -16.28
CA ASP A 527 4.75 9.18 -15.31
C ASP A 527 5.43 8.61 -14.05
N SER A 528 6.26 7.58 -14.22
CA SER A 528 7.04 6.97 -13.15
C SER A 528 8.53 7.25 -13.31
N VAL A 529 9.24 7.47 -12.21
CA VAL A 529 10.70 7.61 -12.23
C VAL A 529 11.35 6.24 -12.48
N PRO A 530 12.19 6.07 -13.52
CA PRO A 530 12.88 4.81 -13.80
C PRO A 530 13.74 4.31 -12.63
N GLU A 531 13.91 2.99 -12.50
CA GLU A 531 14.68 2.40 -11.40
C GLU A 531 16.17 2.81 -11.44
N SER A 532 16.73 2.95 -12.64
CA SER A 532 18.11 3.40 -12.86
C SER A 532 18.37 4.79 -12.27
N TRP A 533 17.39 5.70 -12.35
CA TRP A 533 17.46 7.03 -11.77
C TRP A 533 17.20 6.98 -10.27
N THR A 534 16.19 6.22 -9.84
CA THR A 534 15.81 6.05 -8.43
C THR A 534 16.98 5.54 -7.57
N LYS A 535 17.79 4.60 -8.09
CA LYS A 535 19.00 4.09 -7.44
C LYS A 535 20.06 5.16 -7.14
N ARG A 536 20.03 6.28 -7.86
CA ARG A 536 20.97 7.41 -7.74
C ARG A 536 20.33 8.64 -7.09
N ALA A 537 19.00 8.68 -7.03
CA ALA A 537 18.21 9.78 -6.53
C ALA A 537 18.03 9.73 -5.02
N TYR A 538 17.45 10.79 -4.48
CA TYR A 538 16.86 10.83 -3.15
C TYR A 538 15.51 10.09 -3.14
N PRO A 539 15.06 9.55 -1.99
CA PRO A 539 13.75 8.92 -1.87
C PRO A 539 12.61 9.88 -2.24
N SER A 540 11.69 9.44 -3.09
CA SER A 540 10.52 10.21 -3.50
C SER A 540 9.36 9.28 -3.88
N MET A 541 8.13 9.78 -3.69
CA MET A 541 6.90 9.12 -4.14
C MET A 541 6.25 9.88 -5.31
N TYR A 542 6.90 10.92 -5.83
CA TYR A 542 6.39 11.71 -6.94
C TYR A 542 6.46 10.95 -8.27
N GLY A 543 5.46 11.19 -9.13
CA GLY A 543 5.53 10.85 -10.54
C GLY A 543 6.65 11.64 -11.24
N LEU A 544 7.09 11.15 -12.40
CA LEU A 544 8.25 11.66 -13.13
C LEU A 544 8.22 13.18 -13.31
N THR A 545 7.07 13.72 -13.73
CA THR A 545 6.91 15.16 -13.99
C THR A 545 7.11 15.99 -12.73
N ALA A 546 6.48 15.60 -11.62
CA ALA A 546 6.62 16.27 -10.32
C ALA A 546 8.03 16.08 -9.74
N TRP A 547 8.59 14.88 -9.87
CA TRP A 547 9.94 14.56 -9.43
C TRP A 547 10.99 15.39 -10.16
N PHE A 548 10.85 15.58 -11.48
CA PHE A 548 11.78 16.41 -12.24
C PHE A 548 11.68 17.89 -11.85
N ALA A 549 10.47 18.41 -11.61
CA ALA A 549 10.31 19.78 -11.08
C ALA A 549 10.98 19.94 -9.70
N ASP A 550 10.81 18.96 -8.81
CA ASP A 550 11.47 18.91 -7.50
C ASP A 550 13.01 18.85 -7.63
N LEU A 551 13.53 18.06 -8.57
CA LEU A 551 14.95 17.98 -8.89
C LEU A 551 15.52 19.35 -9.29
N LEU A 552 14.82 20.10 -10.15
CA LEU A 552 15.25 21.43 -10.58
C LEU A 552 15.32 22.42 -9.40
N ILE A 553 14.38 22.34 -8.44
CA ILE A 553 14.42 23.16 -7.22
C ILE A 553 15.64 22.80 -6.37
N ARG A 554 15.96 21.51 -6.22
CA ARG A 554 17.15 21.06 -5.48
C ARG A 554 18.45 21.52 -6.11
N ILE A 555 18.56 21.44 -7.44
CA ILE A 555 19.72 21.95 -8.17
C ILE A 555 19.89 23.44 -7.90
N LYS A 556 18.80 24.21 -7.98
CA LYS A 556 18.82 25.66 -7.72
C LYS A 556 19.24 26.02 -6.30
N GLU A 557 18.74 25.30 -5.28
CA GLU A 557 19.14 25.51 -3.88
C GLU A 557 20.63 25.17 -3.68
N LEU A 558 21.13 24.13 -4.35
CA LEU A 558 22.54 23.73 -4.30
C LEU A 558 23.46 24.72 -5.05
N GLU A 559 23.02 25.25 -6.19
CA GLU A 559 23.71 26.34 -6.91
C GLU A 559 23.81 27.60 -6.04
N ALA A 560 22.72 27.97 -5.37
CA ALA A 560 22.71 29.10 -4.45
C ALA A 560 23.71 28.90 -3.29
N TRP A 561 23.74 27.70 -2.70
CA TRP A 561 24.68 27.37 -1.63
C TRP A 561 26.15 27.37 -2.11
N THR A 562 26.43 26.86 -3.31
CA THR A 562 27.80 26.74 -3.84
C THR A 562 28.35 28.01 -4.50
N THR A 563 27.51 29.00 -4.77
CA THR A 563 27.95 30.29 -5.35
C THR A 563 28.90 31.03 -4.41
N ASP A 564 28.52 31.19 -3.14
CA ASP A 564 29.30 31.93 -2.13
C ASP A 564 29.77 31.04 -0.97
N PHE A 565 29.43 29.74 -0.98
CA PHE A 565 29.66 28.81 0.13
C PHE A 565 29.12 29.29 1.49
N GLN A 566 28.14 30.19 1.46
CA GLN A 566 27.42 30.64 2.64
C GLN A 566 26.21 29.74 2.87
N LEU A 567 26.08 29.23 4.09
CA LEU A 567 24.94 28.41 4.45
C LEU A 567 23.65 29.25 4.37
N PRO A 568 22.58 28.78 3.69
CA PRO A 568 21.30 29.46 3.70
C PRO A 568 20.77 29.66 5.12
N ASN A 569 20.06 30.77 5.37
CA ASN A 569 19.46 31.07 6.67
C ASN A 569 18.54 29.95 7.17
N VAL A 570 17.85 29.30 6.23
CA VAL A 570 16.97 28.16 6.47
C VAL A 570 17.25 27.12 5.39
N VAL A 571 17.61 25.92 5.80
CA VAL A 571 18.01 24.84 4.89
C VAL A 571 16.82 23.92 4.61
N TRP A 572 16.59 23.59 3.34
CA TRP A 572 15.62 22.57 2.97
C TRP A 572 16.19 21.18 3.26
N LEU A 573 15.90 20.63 4.45
CA LEU A 573 16.53 19.37 4.87
C LEU A 573 16.14 18.20 3.95
N GLY A 574 14.87 18.12 3.57
CA GLY A 574 14.36 17.14 2.61
C GLY A 574 14.90 17.33 1.19
N GLY A 575 15.53 18.47 0.88
CA GLY A 575 16.17 18.80 -0.40
C GLY A 575 17.51 18.10 -0.62
N LEU A 576 18.16 17.63 0.44
CA LEU A 576 19.47 16.98 0.41
C LEU A 576 19.35 15.49 0.06
N PHE A 577 20.35 14.95 -0.64
CA PHE A 577 20.56 13.51 -0.79
C PHE A 577 20.97 12.84 0.52
N ASN A 578 21.74 13.53 1.37
CA ASN A 578 22.12 13.03 2.69
C ASN A 578 21.83 14.03 3.82
N PRO A 579 20.59 14.07 4.33
CA PRO A 579 20.23 14.87 5.49
C PRO A 579 21.11 14.59 6.73
N GLN A 580 21.53 13.33 6.93
CA GLN A 580 22.34 12.94 8.08
C GLN A 580 23.74 13.57 8.06
N SER A 581 24.35 13.71 6.88
CA SER A 581 25.62 14.43 6.72
C SER A 581 25.48 15.88 7.18
N PHE A 582 24.39 16.54 6.83
CA PHE A 582 24.11 17.92 7.25
C PHE A 582 23.88 18.02 8.77
N LEU A 583 23.06 17.14 9.34
CA LEU A 583 22.84 17.08 10.79
C LEU A 583 24.14 16.84 11.57
N THR A 584 25.02 15.99 11.04
CA THR A 584 26.35 15.76 11.61
C THR A 584 27.25 17.00 11.47
N ALA A 585 27.18 17.72 10.34
CA ALA A 585 27.92 18.95 10.12
C ALA A 585 27.49 20.07 11.11
N ILE A 586 26.21 20.14 11.47
CA ILE A 586 25.72 21.03 12.54
C ILE A 586 26.43 20.71 13.86
N MET A 587 26.43 19.44 14.26
CA MET A 587 27.09 19.01 15.50
C MET A 587 28.59 19.30 15.48
N GLN A 588 29.28 18.99 14.38
CA GLN A 588 30.72 19.24 14.23
C GLN A 588 31.07 20.73 14.27
N SER A 589 30.28 21.57 13.59
CA SER A 589 30.49 23.02 13.58
C SER A 589 30.29 23.61 14.98
N MET A 590 29.25 23.17 15.69
CA MET A 590 28.96 23.61 17.06
C MET A 590 30.02 23.13 18.06
N ALA A 591 30.44 21.86 17.95
CA ALA A 591 31.50 21.28 18.77
C ALA A 591 32.82 22.05 18.63
N ARG A 592 33.22 22.40 17.40
CA ARG A 592 34.43 23.19 17.13
C ARG A 592 34.31 24.62 17.67
N LYS A 593 33.15 25.26 17.48
CA LYS A 593 32.92 26.64 17.93
C LYS A 593 32.98 26.78 19.46
N ASN A 594 32.49 25.77 20.19
CA ASN A 594 32.40 25.79 21.65
C ASN A 594 33.47 24.94 22.37
N GLU A 595 34.36 24.30 21.62
CA GLU A 595 35.37 23.36 22.13
C GLU A 595 34.76 22.19 22.94
N TRP A 596 33.62 21.66 22.48
CA TRP A 596 32.91 20.57 23.14
C TRP A 596 33.25 19.18 22.57
N PRO A 597 33.22 18.12 23.39
CA PRO A 597 33.36 16.74 22.92
C PRO A 597 32.16 16.32 22.05
N LEU A 598 32.41 15.99 20.78
CA LEU A 598 31.38 15.62 19.81
C LEU A 598 30.58 14.36 20.23
N ASP A 599 31.23 13.42 20.90
CA ASP A 599 30.66 12.14 21.37
C ASP A 599 29.57 12.31 22.44
N LYS A 600 29.51 13.48 23.09
CA LYS A 600 28.51 13.81 24.12
C LYS A 600 27.43 14.75 23.63
N MET A 601 27.45 15.12 22.36
CA MET A 601 26.44 16.01 21.78
C MET A 601 25.25 15.21 21.25
N CYS A 602 24.06 15.75 21.42
CA CYS A 602 22.85 15.28 20.76
C CYS A 602 22.17 16.46 20.05
N LEU A 603 21.39 16.15 19.02
CA LEU A 603 20.54 17.14 18.36
C LEU A 603 19.25 17.30 19.17
N GLN A 604 18.85 18.54 19.39
CA GLN A 604 17.55 18.91 19.92
C GLN A 604 16.83 19.73 18.85
N CYS A 605 15.57 19.40 18.60
CA CYS A 605 14.75 20.05 17.58
C CYS A 605 13.57 20.76 18.24
N ASP A 606 13.37 22.04 17.91
CA ASP A 606 12.23 22.83 18.36
C ASP A 606 11.43 23.34 17.14
N ALA A 607 10.13 23.10 17.12
CA ALA A 607 9.25 23.59 16.05
C ALA A 607 8.93 25.09 16.26
N THR A 608 9.23 25.91 15.25
CA THR A 608 8.94 27.35 15.28
C THR A 608 7.57 27.66 14.66
N LYS A 609 6.99 28.83 14.99
CA LYS A 609 5.73 29.33 14.38
C LYS A 609 5.96 30.20 13.13
N LYS A 610 7.19 30.21 12.60
CA LYS A 610 7.62 31.09 11.51
C LYS A 610 7.81 30.29 10.22
N ASN A 611 7.53 30.91 9.10
CA ASN A 611 7.80 30.34 7.78
C ASN A 611 9.23 30.69 7.32
N LYS A 612 9.70 30.06 6.24
CA LYS A 612 11.05 30.26 5.68
C LYS A 612 11.37 31.73 5.45
N GLU A 613 10.38 32.47 4.95
CA GLU A 613 10.49 33.88 4.55
C GLU A 613 10.66 34.83 5.73
N ASP A 614 10.31 34.40 6.95
CA ASP A 614 10.42 35.20 8.17
C ASP A 614 11.86 35.23 8.74
N PHE A 615 12.77 34.43 8.18
CA PHE A 615 14.14 34.27 8.66
C PHE A 615 15.15 35.02 7.79
N ASN A 616 15.59 36.18 8.27
CA ASN A 616 16.58 37.03 7.61
C ASN A 616 18.03 36.78 8.06
N SER A 617 18.24 35.91 9.04
CA SER A 617 19.57 35.59 9.59
C SER A 617 19.64 34.15 10.09
N PRO A 618 20.83 33.53 10.10
CA PRO A 618 21.02 32.20 10.70
C PRO A 618 20.78 32.24 12.21
N PRO A 619 20.50 31.10 12.86
CA PRO A 619 20.37 31.03 14.31
C PRO A 619 21.73 31.27 14.99
N ARG A 620 21.69 31.63 16.27
CA ARG A 620 22.91 31.78 17.09
C ARG A 620 23.65 30.45 17.26
N GLU A 621 22.89 29.36 17.39
CA GLU A 621 23.36 27.99 17.56
C GLU A 621 22.48 27.05 16.72
N GLY A 622 23.10 26.08 16.04
CA GLY A 622 22.40 25.13 15.17
C GLY A 622 22.12 25.66 13.76
N SER A 623 21.02 25.20 13.16
CA SER A 623 20.52 25.63 11.84
C SER A 623 18.99 25.66 11.86
N TYR A 624 18.38 26.62 11.16
CA TYR A 624 16.97 26.51 10.83
C TYR A 624 16.81 25.56 9.65
N ILE A 625 15.74 24.76 9.68
CA ILE A 625 15.39 23.84 8.62
C ILE A 625 13.92 24.01 8.23
N HIS A 626 13.59 23.67 6.98
CA HIS A 626 12.21 23.64 6.49
C HIS A 626 11.95 22.40 5.64
N GLY A 627 10.68 22.16 5.31
CA GLY A 627 10.25 21.05 4.46
C GLY A 627 10.33 19.69 5.16
N LEU A 628 9.92 19.65 6.43
CA LEU A 628 9.73 18.45 7.23
C LEU A 628 8.28 17.96 7.16
#